data_AF-A0A7X7GLN9-F1
#
_entry.id   AF-A0A7X7GLN9-F1
#
_cell.length_a   1.000
_cell.length_b   1.000
_cell.length_c   1.000
_cell.angle_alpha   90.00
_cell.angle_beta   90.00
_cell.angle_gamma   90.00
#
_symmetry.space_group_name_H-M   'P 1'
#
loop_
_entity.id
_entity.type
_entity.pdbx_description
1 polymer ?
#
loop_
_entity_poly.entity_id
_entity_poly.type
_entity_poly.pdbx_seq_one_letter_code
_entity_poly.pdbx_strand_id
1 'polypeptide(L)'
;ASPRDLVTLLDRLAGDELSDRGRDLAIDETVVLLGTDHTVSGNPMRFRSGAVAVRADDRWRTEMPSLARVFVSVVTTPLRQVYSR
;
A
#
# COMPACT_ATOMS: atom_id res chain seq x y z
N ALA A 1 7.21 7.40 -6.93
CA ALA A 1 6.56 6.54 -7.94
C ALA A 1 5.11 6.98 -8.05
N SER A 2 4.57 7.11 -9.25
CA SER A 2 3.13 7.38 -9.40
C SER A 2 2.33 6.14 -8.98
N PRO A 3 1.08 6.28 -8.52
CA PRO A 3 0.19 5.14 -8.25
C PRO A 3 0.06 4.19 -9.46
N ARG A 4 0.08 4.72 -10.69
CA ARG A 4 0.06 3.94 -11.93
C ARG A 4 1.30 3.06 -12.08
N ASP A 5 2.49 3.60 -11.84
CA ASP A 5 3.74 2.83 -11.91
C ASP A 5 3.73 1.62 -10.95
N LEU A 6 3.12 1.80 -9.77
CA LEU A 6 3.02 0.75 -8.76
C LEU A 6 2.08 -0.37 -9.21
N VAL A 7 0.94 -0.03 -9.81
CA VAL A 7 -0.02 -1.03 -10.31
C VAL A 7 0.61 -1.83 -11.44
N THR A 8 1.27 -1.17 -12.38
CA THR A 8 2.02 -1.85 -13.46
C THR A 8 3.12 -2.76 -12.91
N LEU A 9 3.79 -2.36 -11.82
CA LEU A 9 4.78 -3.23 -11.16
C LEU A 9 4.12 -4.45 -10.52
N LEU A 10 2.97 -4.29 -9.87
CA LEU A 10 2.24 -5.38 -9.24
C LEU A 10 1.70 -6.36 -10.28
N ASP A 11 1.19 -5.89 -11.42
CA ASP A 11 0.76 -6.75 -12.54
C ASP A 11 1.90 -7.64 -13.02
N ARG A 12 3.10 -7.07 -13.18
CA ARG A 12 4.32 -7.81 -13.55
C ARG A 12 4.71 -8.84 -12.48
N LEU A 13 4.56 -8.50 -11.20
CA LEU A 13 4.91 -9.38 -10.09
C LEU A 13 3.91 -10.55 -9.94
N ALA A 14 2.62 -10.29 -10.20
CA ALA A 14 1.55 -11.27 -10.03
C ALA A 14 1.39 -12.22 -11.23
N GLY A 15 2.12 -12.02 -12.33
CA GLY A 15 2.05 -12.89 -13.51
C GLY A 15 0.73 -12.76 -14.27
N ASP A 16 0.34 -11.53 -14.62
CA ASP A 16 -0.84 -11.17 -15.43
C ASP A 16 -2.24 -11.46 -14.84
N GLU A 17 -2.37 -12.11 -13.68
CA GLU A 17 -3.68 -12.36 -13.03
C GLU A 17 -4.37 -11.10 -12.48
N LEU A 18 -3.60 -10.05 -12.16
CA LEU A 18 -4.17 -8.77 -11.75
C LEU A 18 -4.81 -8.02 -12.92
N SER A 19 -4.47 -8.33 -14.17
CA SER A 19 -4.95 -7.60 -15.35
C SER A 19 -6.48 -7.68 -15.50
N ASP A 20 -7.13 -8.78 -15.10
CA ASP A 20 -8.58 -8.90 -15.19
C ASP A 20 -9.33 -8.13 -14.07
N ARG A 21 -8.76 -8.00 -12.87
CA ARG A 21 -9.36 -7.20 -11.77
C ARG A 21 -8.91 -5.73 -11.76
N GLY A 22 -7.69 -5.48 -12.23
CA GLY A 22 -7.07 -4.16 -12.38
C GLY A 22 -7.72 -3.34 -13.49
N ARG A 23 -8.36 -3.99 -14.47
CA ARG A 23 -9.18 -3.32 -15.49
C ARG A 23 -10.46 -2.69 -14.95
N ASP A 24 -11.02 -3.24 -13.87
CA ASP A 24 -12.18 -2.66 -13.17
C ASP A 24 -11.79 -1.52 -12.23
N LEU A 25 -10.50 -1.42 -11.87
CA LEU A 25 -9.95 -0.28 -11.15
C LEU A 25 -9.67 0.84 -12.16
N ALA A 26 -10.59 1.79 -12.29
CA ALA A 26 -10.30 3.03 -12.99
C ALA A 26 -9.32 3.86 -12.13
N ILE A 27 -8.04 3.83 -12.51
CA ILE A 27 -6.94 4.52 -11.83
C ILE A 27 -6.60 5.83 -12.58
N ASP A 28 -6.94 6.95 -11.96
CA ASP A 28 -6.37 8.25 -12.27
C ASP A 28 -5.05 8.47 -11.51
N GLU A 29 -4.31 9.55 -11.80
CA GLU A 29 -3.00 9.84 -11.19
C GLU A 29 -2.99 9.81 -9.66
N THR A 30 -4.11 10.16 -9.01
CA THR A 30 -4.23 10.20 -7.55
C THR A 30 -5.56 9.68 -7.04
N VAL A 31 -6.42 9.12 -7.89
CA VAL A 31 -7.75 8.66 -7.52
C VAL A 31 -7.99 7.28 -8.12
N VAL A 32 -8.54 6.39 -7.32
CA VAL A 32 -8.94 5.05 -7.75
C VAL A 32 -10.42 4.87 -7.46
N LEU A 33 -11.17 4.34 -8.44
CA LEU A 33 -12.55 3.92 -8.25
C LEU A 33 -12.58 2.49 -7.73
N LEU A 34 -13.01 2.30 -6.48
CA LEU A 34 -13.16 1.00 -5.86
C LEU A 34 -14.57 0.45 -6.09
N GLY A 35 -14.65 -0.79 -6.59
CA GLY A 35 -15.87 -1.59 -6.60
C GLY A 35 -16.25 -2.09 -5.20
N THR A 36 -17.37 -2.82 -5.12
CA THR A 36 -17.76 -3.48 -3.88
C THR A 36 -16.97 -4.77 -3.69
N ASP A 37 -16.15 -4.84 -2.64
CA ASP A 37 -15.42 -6.05 -2.25
C ASP A 37 -16.11 -6.81 -1.11
N HIS A 38 -16.17 -8.14 -1.21
CA HIS A 38 -16.70 -9.03 -0.17
C HIS A 38 -15.59 -9.60 0.72
N THR A 39 -14.68 -8.74 1.19
CA THR A 39 -13.60 -9.15 2.10
C THR A 39 -13.92 -8.78 3.55
N VAL A 40 -13.77 -9.73 4.48
CA VAL A 40 -13.98 -9.52 5.91
C VAL A 40 -12.62 -9.51 6.60
N SER A 41 -12.16 -8.30 6.99
CA SER A 41 -11.35 -8.00 8.19
C SER A 41 -10.21 -6.99 7.98
N GLY A 42 -10.06 -6.09 8.95
CA GLY A 42 -8.78 -5.51 9.39
C GLY A 42 -8.47 -4.06 9.03
N ASN A 43 -8.91 -3.56 7.87
CA ASN A 43 -8.64 -2.18 7.46
C ASN A 43 -9.97 -1.44 7.21
N PRO A 44 -10.34 -0.41 8.01
CA PRO A 44 -11.59 0.35 7.83
C PRO A 44 -11.77 0.93 6.43
N MET A 45 -10.67 1.16 5.69
CA MET A 45 -10.72 1.60 4.29
C MET A 45 -11.38 0.57 3.36
N ARG A 46 -11.43 -0.72 3.72
CA ARG A 46 -12.02 -1.82 2.92
C ARG A 46 -13.54 -1.76 2.79
N PHE A 47 -14.21 -0.93 3.58
CA PHE A 47 -15.65 -0.68 3.47
C PHE A 47 -15.99 0.51 2.55
N ARG A 48 -14.97 1.22 2.03
CA ARG A 48 -15.19 2.32 1.10
C ARG A 48 -15.32 1.79 -0.32
N SER A 49 -16.40 2.20 -0.99
CA SER A 49 -16.59 2.05 -2.43
C SER A 49 -16.64 3.43 -3.10
N GLY A 50 -16.44 3.49 -4.41
CA GLY A 50 -16.37 4.73 -5.18
C GLY A 50 -14.98 5.35 -5.21
N ALA A 51 -14.89 6.65 -5.46
CA ALA A 51 -13.63 7.36 -5.66
C ALA A 51 -12.84 7.50 -4.35
N VAL A 52 -11.62 6.97 -4.33
CA VAL A 52 -10.69 7.04 -3.21
C VAL A 52 -9.40 7.68 -3.65
N ALA A 53 -8.98 8.72 -2.93
CA ALA A 53 -7.69 9.38 -3.16
C ALA A 53 -6.54 8.47 -2.71
N VAL A 54 -5.59 8.24 -3.60
CA VAL A 54 -4.33 7.54 -3.37
C VAL A 54 -3.24 8.56 -3.13
N ARG A 55 -2.58 8.44 -1.98
CA ARG A 55 -1.43 9.26 -1.60
C ARG A 55 -0.44 8.43 -0.80
N ALA A 56 0.83 8.79 -0.87
CA ALA A 56 1.84 8.22 0.01
C ALA A 56 1.50 8.53 1.48
N ASP A 57 1.58 7.53 2.35
CA ASP A 57 1.56 7.72 3.80
C ASP A 57 2.99 7.59 4.35
N ASP A 58 3.68 8.73 4.39
CA ASP A 58 5.04 8.84 4.93
C ASP A 58 5.05 9.34 6.38
N ARG A 59 3.90 9.37 7.06
CA ARG A 59 3.79 9.92 8.43
C ARG A 59 4.65 9.16 9.43
N TRP A 60 4.90 7.88 9.21
CA TRP A 60 5.84 7.14 10.06
C TRP A 60 7.29 7.66 9.94
N ARG A 61 7.66 8.32 8.83
CA ARG A 61 8.97 8.96 8.63
C ARG A 61 8.99 10.40 9.14
N THR A 62 7.89 11.14 8.99
CA THR A 62 7.85 12.58 9.28
C THR A 62 7.28 12.92 10.64
N GLU A 63 6.36 12.11 11.17
CA GLU A 63 5.58 12.40 12.39
C GLU A 63 5.91 11.46 13.55
N MET A 64 6.68 10.39 13.34
CA MET A 64 7.06 9.47 14.42
C MET A 64 8.01 10.16 15.42
N PRO A 65 7.67 10.17 16.74
CA PRO A 65 8.54 10.70 17.78
C PRO A 65 9.93 10.04 17.76
N SER A 66 10.97 10.81 18.03
CA SER A 66 12.36 10.34 18.00
C SER A 66 12.60 9.12 18.89
N LEU A 67 12.03 9.11 20.10
CA LEU A 67 12.14 7.98 21.04
C LEU A 67 11.47 6.70 20.49
N ALA A 68 10.28 6.83 19.89
CA ALA A 68 9.60 5.70 19.27
C ALA A 68 10.40 5.14 18.09
N ARG A 69 11.01 6.01 17.28
CA ARG A 69 11.88 5.62 16.17
C ARG A 69 13.11 4.83 16.63
N VAL A 70 13.76 5.29 17.70
CA VAL A 70 14.92 4.59 18.29
C VAL A 70 14.49 3.22 18.82
N PHE A 71 13.40 3.18 19.60
CA PHE A 71 12.90 1.93 20.17
C PHE A 71 12.56 0.89 19.10
N VAL A 72 11.75 1.26 18.10
CA VAL A 72 11.39 0.37 16.98
C VAL A 72 12.64 -0.08 16.24
N SER A 73 13.60 0.81 15.99
CA SER A 73 14.85 0.44 15.29
C SER A 73 15.65 -0.59 16.07
N VAL A 74 15.81 -0.41 17.38
CA VAL A 74 16.57 -1.35 18.23
C VAL A 74 15.91 -2.72 18.24
N VAL A 75 14.61 -2.78 18.56
CA VAL A 75 13.89 -4.06 18.70
C VAL A 75 13.80 -4.82 17.38
N THR A 76 13.74 -4.12 16.24
CA THR A 76 13.67 -4.75 14.91
C THR A 76 15.04 -5.02 14.27
N THR A 77 16.15 -4.56 14.86
CA THR A 77 17.51 -4.69 14.29
C THR A 77 17.89 -6.13 13.91
N PRO A 78 17.66 -7.16 14.74
CA PRO A 78 18.07 -8.52 14.42
C PRO A 78 17.43 -9.04 13.13
N LEU A 79 16.11 -8.88 12.97
CA LEU A 79 15.41 -9.29 11.75
C LEU A 79 15.80 -8.40 10.57
N ARG A 80 15.99 -7.09 10.79
CA ARG A 80 16.41 -6.18 9.73
C ARG A 80 17.73 -6.60 9.11
N GLN A 81 18.69 -7.09 9.89
CA GLN A 81 19.98 -7.61 9.39
C GLN A 81 19.85 -8.90 8.56
N VAL A 82 18.84 -9.72 8.86
CA VAL A 82 18.58 -10.96 8.11
C VAL A 82 17.95 -10.66 6.74
N TYR A 83 16.99 -9.73 6.69
CA TYR A 83 16.25 -9.39 5.46
C TYR A 83 16.87 -8.28 4.62
N SER A 84 17.89 -7.57 5.13
CA SER A 84 18.62 -6.56 4.34
C SER A 84 19.75 -7.14 3.49
N ARG A 85 19.94 -8.46 3.52
CA ARG A 85 20.83 -9.22 2.64
C ARG A 85 20.02 -9.78 1.48
#